data_AF-A0A959JSI7-F1
#
_entry.id   AF-A0A959JSI7-F1
#
_cell.length_a   1.000
_cell.length_b   1.000
_cell.length_c   1.000
_cell.angle_alpha   90.00
_cell.angle_beta   90.00
_cell.angle_gamma   90.00
#
_symmetry.space_group_name_H-M   'P 1'
#
loop_
_entity.id
_entity.type
_entity.pdbx_description
1 polymer ?
#
loop_
_entity_poly.entity_id
_entity_poly.type
_entity_poly.pdbx_seq_one_letter_code
_entity_poly.pdbx_strand_id
1 'polypeptide(L)'
;MTSGKFYRDLAIVSVATFACMYGLQLMEPFAPYFYLSVAVQVFFIFFSVLMFEVGKIALQNENKNLFTSLVIGFTFGKMLLAVLIVIVYAKAFAPESQLFVAPFFLVYLIYTIFETSFMMRLGNPKTKKDDQL
;
A
#
# COMPACT_ATOMS: atom_id res chain seq x y z
N MET A 1 -5.62 -17.26 7.36
CA MET A 1 -6.38 -16.00 7.30
C MET A 1 -7.12 -15.96 5.97
N THR A 2 -8.44 -15.87 6.01
CA THR A 2 -9.30 -15.92 4.81
C THR A 2 -9.20 -14.64 3.97
N SER A 3 -9.26 -14.78 2.65
CA SER A 3 -9.23 -13.65 1.69
C SER A 3 -10.21 -12.53 2.04
N GLY A 4 -11.41 -12.88 2.54
CA GLY A 4 -12.43 -11.89 2.92
C GLY A 4 -11.98 -10.90 3.99
N LYS A 5 -11.14 -11.32 4.95
CA LYS A 5 -10.63 -10.42 5.99
C LYS A 5 -9.63 -9.42 5.43
N PHE A 6 -8.77 -9.83 4.51
CA PHE A 6 -7.84 -8.93 3.82
C PHE A 6 -8.58 -7.83 3.06
N TYR A 7 -9.54 -8.20 2.20
CA TYR A 7 -10.29 -7.22 1.41
C TYR A 7 -11.11 -6.28 2.27
N ARG A 8 -11.66 -6.75 3.40
CA ARG A 8 -12.36 -5.90 4.36
C ARG A 8 -11.40 -4.90 5.03
N ASP A 9 -10.26 -5.37 5.54
CA ASP A 9 -9.30 -4.51 6.22
C ASP A 9 -8.69 -3.49 5.22
N LEU A 10 -8.43 -3.91 3.97
CA LEU A 10 -8.01 -3.04 2.87
C LEU A 10 -9.07 -1.97 2.55
N ALA A 11 -10.35 -2.36 2.48
CA ALA A 11 -11.44 -1.41 2.23
C ALA A 11 -11.56 -0.37 3.36
N ILE A 12 -11.45 -0.79 4.62
CA ILE A 12 -11.46 0.10 5.79
C ILE A 12 -10.29 1.09 5.71
N VAL A 13 -9.07 0.61 5.48
CA VAL A 13 -7.87 1.47 5.34
C VAL A 13 -8.01 2.41 4.15
N SER A 14 -8.57 1.95 3.04
CA SER A 14 -8.80 2.77 1.84
C SER A 14 -9.79 3.89 2.12
N VAL A 15 -10.94 3.59 2.73
CA VAL A 15 -11.95 4.60 3.08
C VAL A 15 -11.40 5.59 4.11
N ALA A 16 -10.70 5.10 5.14
CA ALA A 16 -10.09 5.96 6.16
C ALA A 16 -9.04 6.89 5.55
N THR A 17 -8.17 6.37 4.67
CA THR A 17 -7.14 7.16 3.99
C THR A 17 -7.77 8.18 3.06
N PHE A 18 -8.81 7.80 2.31
CA PHE A 18 -9.55 8.72 1.45
C PHE A 18 -10.19 9.85 2.25
N ALA A 19 -10.83 9.53 3.39
CA ALA A 19 -11.41 10.52 4.28
C ALA A 19 -10.35 11.48 4.86
N CYS A 20 -9.18 10.97 5.26
CA CYS A 20 -8.06 11.80 5.71
C CYS A 20 -7.56 12.73 4.59
N MET A 21 -7.39 12.21 3.37
CA MET A 21 -6.98 13.01 2.20
C MET A 21 -8.00 14.08 1.85
N TYR A 22 -9.29 13.74 1.89
CA TYR A 22 -10.38 14.68 1.68
C TYR A 22 -10.39 15.79 2.74
N GLY A 23 -10.12 15.45 4.01
CA GLY A 23 -9.95 16.42 5.09
C GLY A 23 -8.78 17.38 4.86
N LEU A 24 -7.63 16.87 4.37
CA LEU A 24 -6.49 17.73 4.03
C LEU A 24 -6.80 18.66 2.85
N GLN A 25 -7.62 18.24 1.90
CA GLN A 25 -8.01 19.06 0.76
C GLN A 25 -8.82 20.31 1.17
N LEU A 26 -9.50 20.28 2.32
CA LEU A 26 -10.19 21.46 2.84
C LEU A 26 -9.24 22.60 3.21
N MET A 27 -7.93 22.33 3.30
CA MET A 27 -6.89 23.33 3.52
C MET A 27 -6.36 23.82 2.17
N GLU A 28 -6.38 25.14 1.93
CA GLU A 28 -5.94 25.78 0.67
C GLU A 28 -4.60 25.28 0.11
N PRO A 29 -3.55 25.02 0.92
CA PRO A 29 -2.26 24.58 0.39
C PRO A 29 -2.26 23.19 -0.26
N PHE A 30 -3.28 22.35 0.01
CA PHE A 30 -3.33 20.96 -0.45
C PHE A 30 -4.39 20.69 -1.52
N ALA A 31 -5.31 21.63 -1.75
CA ALA A 31 -6.35 21.53 -2.78
C ALA A 31 -5.84 21.14 -4.19
N PRO A 32 -4.68 21.65 -4.68
CA PRO A 32 -4.20 21.32 -6.03
C PRO A 32 -3.76 19.87 -6.20
N TYR A 33 -3.44 19.16 -5.10
CA TYR A 33 -2.82 17.84 -5.14
C TYR A 33 -3.83 16.69 -5.03
N PHE A 34 -5.14 16.98 -5.10
CA PHE A 34 -6.18 15.97 -4.96
C PHE A 34 -6.04 14.81 -5.95
N TYR A 35 -5.86 15.12 -7.24
CA TYR A 35 -5.72 14.11 -8.28
C TYR A 35 -4.51 13.20 -8.04
N LEU A 36 -3.38 13.78 -7.59
CA LEU A 36 -2.20 13.01 -7.22
C LEU A 36 -2.50 12.07 -6.05
N SER A 37 -3.09 12.60 -4.97
CA SER A 37 -3.42 11.82 -3.76
C SER A 37 -4.32 10.63 -4.07
N VAL A 38 -5.35 10.83 -4.91
CA VAL A 38 -6.25 9.76 -5.35
C VAL A 38 -5.52 8.74 -6.23
N ALA A 39 -4.73 9.20 -7.21
CA ALA A 39 -3.98 8.31 -8.10
C ALA A 39 -2.98 7.43 -7.32
N VAL A 40 -2.27 8.03 -6.37
CA VAL A 40 -1.32 7.37 -5.48
C VAL A 40 -2.04 6.35 -4.59
N GLN A 41 -3.18 6.73 -4.01
CA GLN A 41 -3.99 5.81 -3.22
C GLN A 41 -4.44 4.59 -4.04
N VAL A 42 -4.96 4.79 -5.25
CA VAL A 42 -5.36 3.69 -6.14
C VAL A 42 -4.16 2.79 -6.48
N PHE A 43 -3.00 3.38 -6.75
CA PHE A 43 -1.75 2.64 -6.97
C PHE A 43 -1.39 1.76 -5.76
N PHE A 44 -1.46 2.30 -4.54
CA PHE A 44 -1.16 1.55 -3.33
C PHE A 44 -2.16 0.43 -3.05
N ILE A 45 -3.46 0.64 -3.31
CA ILE A 45 -4.50 -0.41 -3.21
C ILE A 45 -4.18 -1.55 -4.17
N PHE A 46 -3.93 -1.22 -5.43
CA PHE A 46 -3.58 -2.21 -6.45
C PHE A 46 -2.32 -2.99 -6.05
N PHE A 47 -1.30 -2.29 -5.56
CA PHE A 47 -0.06 -2.91 -5.12
C PHE A 47 -0.27 -3.86 -3.94
N SER A 48 -1.09 -3.48 -2.94
CA SER A 48 -1.44 -4.34 -1.81
C SER A 48 -2.17 -5.61 -2.25
N VAL A 49 -3.12 -5.50 -3.19
CA VAL A 49 -3.83 -6.66 -3.75
C VAL A 49 -2.86 -7.59 -4.47
N LEU A 50 -2.00 -7.04 -5.33
CA LEU A 50 -1.00 -7.82 -6.06
C LEU A 50 -0.07 -8.57 -5.10
N MET A 51 0.43 -7.89 -4.07
CA MET A 51 1.30 -8.49 -3.06
C MET A 51 0.58 -9.60 -2.29
N PHE A 52 -0.71 -9.44 -1.97
CA PHE A 52 -1.48 -10.48 -1.30
C PHE A 52 -1.67 -11.73 -2.16
N GLU A 53 -2.06 -11.57 -3.42
CA GLU A 53 -2.27 -12.69 -4.33
C GLU A 53 -0.96 -13.46 -4.58
N VAL A 54 0.13 -12.75 -4.85
CA VAL A 54 1.46 -13.37 -5.02
C VAL A 54 1.94 -14.02 -3.72
N GLY A 55 1.71 -13.38 -2.57
CA GLY A 55 2.04 -13.93 -1.25
C GLY A 55 1.32 -15.25 -0.95
N LYS A 56 0.04 -15.38 -1.34
CA LYS A 56 -0.72 -16.64 -1.21
C LYS A 56 -0.12 -17.76 -2.05
N ILE A 57 0.23 -17.47 -3.30
CA ILE A 57 0.87 -18.45 -4.20
C ILE A 57 2.22 -18.90 -3.61
N ALA A 58 3.00 -17.97 -3.05
CA ALA A 58 4.28 -18.27 -2.43
C ALA A 58 4.16 -19.18 -1.19
N LEU A 59 3.07 -19.09 -0.44
CA LEU A 59 2.81 -19.97 0.72
C LEU A 59 2.44 -21.41 0.37
N GLN A 60 2.03 -21.67 -0.87
CA GLN A 60 1.76 -23.02 -1.37
C GLN A 60 3.04 -23.74 -1.81
N ASN A 61 4.16 -23.02 -1.94
CA ASN A 61 5.44 -23.60 -2.27
C ASN A 61 6.11 -24.19 -1.03
N GLU A 62 6.84 -25.29 -1.20
CA GLU A 62 7.59 -25.95 -0.11
C GLU A 62 8.73 -25.07 0.44
N ASN A 63 9.26 -24.18 -0.41
CA ASN A 63 10.34 -23.29 -0.05
C ASN A 63 9.84 -22.07 0.75
N LYS A 64 9.95 -22.14 2.08
CA LYS A 64 9.59 -21.05 2.99
C LYS A 64 10.36 -19.74 2.73
N ASN A 65 11.54 -19.80 2.12
CA ASN A 65 12.31 -18.60 1.78
C ASN A 65 11.67 -17.83 0.61
N LEU A 66 10.91 -18.49 -0.26
CA LEU A 66 10.26 -17.84 -1.41
C LEU A 66 9.28 -16.74 -0.97
N PHE A 67 8.49 -17.02 0.06
CA PHE A 67 7.57 -16.02 0.64
C PHE A 67 8.33 -14.80 1.14
N THR A 68 9.36 -15.01 1.97
CA THR A 68 10.16 -13.92 2.53
C THR A 68 10.87 -13.10 1.44
N SER A 69 11.50 -13.76 0.46
CA SER A 69 12.16 -13.09 -0.66
C SER A 69 11.18 -12.27 -1.51
N LEU A 70 9.96 -12.77 -1.73
CA LEU A 70 8.92 -12.00 -2.43
C LEU A 70 8.46 -10.81 -1.62
N VAL A 71 8.20 -10.95 -0.33
CA VAL A 71 7.81 -9.83 0.55
C VAL A 71 8.87 -8.73 0.53
N ILE A 72 10.15 -9.09 0.66
CA ILE A 72 11.26 -8.15 0.57
C ILE A 72 11.31 -7.50 -0.81
N GLY A 73 11.19 -8.29 -1.89
CA GLY A 73 11.21 -7.80 -3.26
C GLY A 73 10.09 -6.81 -3.57
N PHE A 74 8.86 -7.11 -3.14
CA PHE A 74 7.72 -6.19 -3.27
C PHE A 74 7.91 -4.92 -2.45
N THR A 75 8.44 -5.03 -1.23
CA THR A 75 8.71 -3.86 -0.38
C THR A 75 9.74 -2.93 -1.04
N PHE A 76 10.86 -3.48 -1.53
CA PHE A 76 11.87 -2.72 -2.25
C PHE A 76 11.34 -2.14 -3.58
N GLY A 77 10.64 -2.95 -4.37
CA GLY A 77 10.05 -2.52 -5.63
C GLY A 77 9.08 -1.37 -5.43
N LYS A 78 8.25 -1.43 -4.38
CA LYS A 78 7.36 -0.33 -3.99
C LYS A 78 8.11 0.95 -3.67
N MET A 79 9.20 0.85 -2.89
CA MET A 79 10.01 2.02 -2.55
C MET A 79 10.58 2.69 -3.81
N LEU A 80 11.06 1.90 -4.77
CA LEU A 80 11.54 2.42 -6.06
C LEU A 80 10.41 3.06 -6.87
N LEU A 81 9.25 2.41 -6.97
CA LEU A 81 8.08 2.94 -7.66
C LEU A 81 7.58 4.25 -7.01
N ALA A 82 7.61 4.33 -5.68
CA ALA A 82 7.23 5.53 -4.95
C ALA A 82 8.15 6.71 -5.31
N VAL A 83 9.46 6.49 -5.33
CA VAL A 83 10.44 7.51 -5.76
C VAL A 83 10.20 7.91 -7.22
N LEU A 84 9.97 6.95 -8.11
CA LEU A 84 9.68 7.23 -9.52
C LEU A 84 8.41 8.07 -9.69
N ILE A 85 7.33 7.76 -8.97
CA ILE A 85 6.09 8.54 -9.01
C ILE A 85 6.34 10.00 -8.61
N VAL A 86 7.08 10.22 -7.52
CA VAL A 86 7.43 11.57 -7.05
C VAL A 86 8.26 12.32 -8.09
N ILE A 87 9.28 11.69 -8.69
CA ILE A 87 10.12 12.31 -9.72
C ILE A 87 9.32 12.64 -10.98
N VAL A 88 8.51 11.70 -11.45
CA VAL A 88 7.66 11.88 -12.64
C VAL A 88 6.68 13.03 -12.41
N TYR A 89 6.02 13.06 -11.25
CA TYR A 89 5.10 14.14 -10.92
C TYR A 89 5.80 15.51 -10.85
N ALA A 90 6.94 15.59 -10.16
CA ALA A 90 7.72 16.82 -10.05
C ALA A 90 8.16 17.37 -11.41
N LYS A 91 8.56 16.49 -12.34
CA LYS A 91 9.00 16.89 -13.69
C LYS A 91 7.84 17.22 -14.64
N ALA A 92 6.73 16.48 -14.56
CA ALA A 92 5.62 16.64 -15.49
C ALA A 92 4.73 17.84 -15.15
N PHE A 93 4.52 18.13 -13.86
CA PHE A 93 3.59 19.16 -13.41
C PHE A 93 4.27 20.40 -12.83
N ALA A 94 5.59 20.37 -12.64
CA ALA A 94 6.40 21.48 -12.11
C ALA A 94 5.68 22.26 -10.99
N PRO A 95 5.26 21.59 -9.91
CA PRO A 95 4.43 22.23 -8.90
C PRO A 95 5.20 23.38 -8.25
N GLU A 96 4.52 24.51 -8.04
CA GLU A 96 5.13 25.71 -7.42
C GLU A 96 5.68 25.44 -6.02
N SER A 97 5.16 24.40 -5.35
CA SER A 97 5.57 23.98 -4.02
C SER A 97 5.76 22.46 -3.92
N GLN A 98 6.72 22.03 -3.13
CA GLN A 98 7.00 20.62 -2.84
C GLN A 98 6.01 20.00 -1.82
N LEU A 99 4.97 20.75 -1.42
CA LEU A 99 3.97 20.30 -0.46
C LEU A 99 3.21 19.03 -0.90
N PHE A 100 3.20 18.71 -2.19
CA PHE A 100 2.60 17.47 -2.71
C PHE A 100 3.24 16.19 -2.14
N VAL A 101 4.48 16.27 -1.65
CA VAL A 101 5.19 15.13 -1.05
C VAL A 101 4.56 14.72 0.27
N ALA A 102 3.98 15.66 1.03
CA ALA A 102 3.37 15.36 2.33
C ALA A 102 2.16 14.41 2.25
N PRO A 103 1.11 14.67 1.45
CA PRO A 103 0.00 13.75 1.29
C PRO A 103 0.45 12.43 0.63
N PHE A 104 1.39 12.49 -0.32
CA PHE A 104 1.99 11.29 -0.91
C PHE A 104 2.64 10.39 0.14
N PHE A 105 3.47 10.96 1.01
CA PHE A 105 4.18 10.24 2.04
C PHE A 105 3.23 9.67 3.10
N LEU A 106 2.18 10.41 3.44
CA LEU A 106 1.15 9.94 4.37
C LEU A 106 0.44 8.69 3.84
N VAL A 107 0.01 8.69 2.57
CA VAL A 107 -0.59 7.51 1.92
C VAL A 107 0.43 6.36 1.89
N TYR A 108 1.66 6.62 1.44
CA TYR A 108 2.73 5.62 1.42
C TYR A 108 2.90 4.95 2.78
N LEU A 109 2.99 5.74 3.86
CA LEU A 109 3.23 5.23 5.21
C LEU A 109 2.07 4.37 5.70
N ILE A 110 0.82 4.82 5.53
CA ILE A 110 -0.37 4.08 5.95
C ILE A 110 -0.42 2.71 5.27
N TYR A 111 -0.25 2.68 3.94
CA TYR A 111 -0.28 1.42 3.20
C TYR A 111 0.93 0.52 3.49
N THR A 112 2.09 1.10 3.80
CA THR A 112 3.28 0.33 4.19
C THR A 112 3.09 -0.34 5.54
N ILE A 113 2.53 0.37 6.53
CA ILE A 113 2.19 -0.21 7.84
C ILE A 113 1.16 -1.32 7.69
N PHE A 114 0.11 -1.08 6.89
CA PHE A 114 -0.93 -2.07 6.60
C PHE A 114 -0.34 -3.33 5.96
N GLU A 115 0.43 -3.19 4.88
CA GLU A 115 1.05 -4.32 4.17
C GLU A 115 2.02 -5.10 5.05
N THR A 116 2.87 -4.40 5.80
CA THR A 116 3.83 -5.06 6.70
C THR A 116 3.09 -5.87 7.76
N SER A 117 2.07 -5.28 8.38
CA SER A 117 1.23 -5.96 9.38
C SER A 117 0.54 -7.19 8.79
N PHE A 118 0.05 -7.06 7.57
CA PHE A 118 -0.64 -8.14 6.88
C PHE A 118 0.31 -9.27 6.47
N MET A 119 1.48 -8.95 5.90
CA MET A 119 2.49 -9.94 5.49
C MET A 119 3.05 -10.73 6.67
N MET A 120 3.29 -10.07 7.80
CA MET A 120 3.69 -10.75 9.04
C MET A 120 2.63 -11.75 9.52
N ARG A 121 1.34 -11.43 9.36
CA ARG A 121 0.24 -12.34 9.72
C ARG A 121 0.06 -13.47 8.70
N LEU A 122 0.26 -13.18 7.42
CA LEU A 122 0.14 -14.14 6.32
C LEU A 122 1.24 -15.22 6.40
N GLY A 123 2.49 -14.82 6.71
CA GLY A 123 3.61 -15.75 6.87
C GLY A 123 3.65 -16.53 8.20
N ASN A 124 2.76 -16.22 9.15
CA ASN A 124 2.79 -16.84 10.48
C ASN A 124 2.15 -18.25 10.45
N PRO A 125 2.86 -19.32 10.87
CA PRO A 125 2.34 -20.69 10.86
C PRO A 125 1.08 -20.91 11.72
N LYS A 126 0.89 -20.10 12.78
CA LYS A 126 -0.27 -20.25 13.68
C LYS A 126 -1.60 -19.96 12.98
N THR A 127 -1.61 -19.08 11.99
CA THR A 127 -2.81 -18.68 11.23
C THR A 127 -3.29 -19.74 10.23
N LYS A 128 -2.54 -20.84 10.04
CA LYS A 128 -2.90 -21.97 9.16
C LYS A 128 -3.83 -22.98 9.85
N LYS A 129 -3.90 -22.96 11.20
CA LYS A 129 -4.70 -23.89 12.01
C LYS A 129 -6.17 -23.47 12.12
N ASP A 130 -6.46 -22.16 12.10
CA ASP A 130 -7.84 -21.63 12.26
C ASP A 130 -8.67 -21.73 10.97
N ASP A 131 -8.06 -21.90 9.79
CA ASP A 131 -8.79 -22.10 8.52
C ASP A 131 -9.09 -23.61 8.26
N GLN A 132 -8.70 -24.52 9.17
CA GLN A 132 -8.90 -25.98 9.06
C GLN A 132 -9.83 -26.58 10.12
N LEU A 133 -10.45 -25.74 10.96
CA LEU A 133 -11.41 -26.12 12.00
C LEU A 133 -12.80 -25.56 11.69
#